data_AF-A0A3D3L658-F1
#
_entry.id   AF-A0A3D3L658-F1
#
_cell.length_a   1.000
_cell.length_b   1.000
_cell.length_c   1.000
_cell.angle_alpha   90.00
_cell.angle_beta   90.00
_cell.angle_gamma   90.00
#
_symmetry.space_group_name_H-M   'P 1'
#
loop_
_entity.id
_entity.type
_entity.pdbx_description
1 polymer ?
#
loop_
_entity_poly.entity_id
_entity_poly.type
_entity_poly.pdbx_seq_one_letter_code
_entity_poly.pdbx_strand_id
1 'polypeptide(L)'
;MKKTLSLIIPLFFLFVGCEDEQQKDCVGVEGGIAQVDSCGVCVGGTTDVIACVQDCADSWGGNNICGCTDYTASNYNPEATYDDSSCLFHFSLIDLNPNSSTSEQTIGPADFLGDVCIVFFGHES
;
A
#
# COMPACT_ATOMS: atom_id res chain seq x y z
N MET A 1 9.74 15.91 -73.33
CA MET A 1 9.88 15.42 -71.95
C MET A 1 9.94 16.62 -71.02
N LYS A 2 9.08 16.61 -69.98
CA LYS A 2 8.88 17.53 -68.84
C LYS A 2 7.39 17.86 -68.73
N LYS A 3 6.62 16.87 -68.24
CA LYS A 3 5.30 17.12 -67.68
C LYS A 3 5.56 17.84 -66.36
N THR A 4 5.46 19.17 -66.34
CA THR A 4 5.35 19.92 -65.09
C THR A 4 3.97 19.62 -64.53
N LEU A 5 3.87 18.49 -63.83
CA LEU A 5 2.72 18.12 -63.03
C LEU A 5 2.63 19.17 -61.93
N SER A 6 1.82 20.20 -62.19
CA SER A 6 1.48 21.23 -61.21
C SER A 6 0.72 20.50 -60.10
N LEU A 7 1.44 20.08 -59.06
CA LEU A 7 0.86 19.59 -57.82
C LEU A 7 0.25 20.81 -57.13
N ILE A 8 -0.94 21.18 -57.58
CA ILE A 8 -1.88 21.96 -56.77
C ILE A 8 -2.38 20.96 -55.72
N ILE A 9 -1.57 20.70 -54.70
CA ILE A 9 -2.09 20.13 -53.44
C ILE A 9 -3.10 21.20 -53.00
N PRO A 10 -4.41 20.92 -53.01
CA PRO A 10 -5.34 21.92 -52.57
C PRO A 10 -4.92 22.24 -51.13
N LEU A 11 -4.72 23.53 -50.86
CA LEU A 11 -4.51 24.13 -49.54
C LEU A 11 -5.66 23.80 -48.54
N PHE A 12 -6.53 22.87 -48.91
CA PHE A 12 -7.63 22.27 -48.18
C PHE A 12 -7.17 21.07 -47.33
N PHE A 13 -6.06 20.39 -47.67
CA PHE A 13 -5.53 19.28 -46.87
C PHE A 13 -4.48 19.69 -45.83
N LEU A 14 -4.03 20.95 -45.81
CA LEU A 14 -3.15 21.48 -44.74
C LEU A 14 -3.92 21.90 -43.48
N PHE A 15 -5.25 21.84 -43.50
CA PHE A 15 -6.10 22.08 -42.32
C PHE A 15 -6.68 20.79 -41.73
N VAL A 16 -6.29 19.61 -42.23
CA VAL A 16 -6.68 18.33 -41.60
C VAL A 16 -5.54 17.88 -40.68
N GLY A 17 -5.31 18.67 -39.64
CA GLY A 17 -4.38 18.37 -38.56
C GLY A 17 -5.03 18.82 -37.25
N CYS A 18 -5.56 17.85 -36.51
CA CYS A 18 -6.40 17.94 -35.32
C CYS A 18 -7.76 18.61 -35.53
N GLU A 19 -8.82 17.80 -35.62
CA GLU A 19 -9.96 18.09 -34.76
C GLU A 19 -9.38 18.22 -33.35
N ASP A 20 -9.43 19.43 -32.78
CA ASP A 20 -9.06 19.67 -31.39
C ASP A 20 -10.07 18.92 -30.53
N GLU A 21 -9.88 17.60 -30.36
CA GLU A 21 -10.37 16.84 -29.22
C GLU A 21 -9.65 17.46 -28.02
N GLN A 22 -10.11 18.64 -27.59
CA GLN A 22 -9.59 19.34 -26.43
C GLN A 22 -9.55 18.29 -25.31
N GLN A 23 -8.38 18.03 -24.74
CA GLN A 23 -8.26 17.02 -23.70
C GLN A 23 -9.18 17.42 -22.55
N LYS A 24 -10.31 16.71 -22.46
CA LYS A 24 -11.29 16.90 -21.40
C LYS A 24 -10.76 16.24 -20.15
N ASP A 25 -10.96 16.89 -19.03
CA ASP A 25 -10.72 16.29 -17.73
C ASP A 25 -11.80 15.23 -17.42
N CYS A 26 -11.69 14.55 -16.28
CA CYS A 26 -12.64 13.47 -15.96
C CYS A 26 -14.08 13.93 -15.67
N VAL A 27 -14.35 15.24 -15.58
CA VAL A 27 -15.71 15.82 -15.54
C VAL A 27 -16.15 16.42 -16.87
N GLY A 28 -15.35 16.25 -17.93
CA GLY A 28 -15.69 16.74 -19.26
C GLY A 28 -15.37 18.22 -19.47
N VAL A 29 -14.65 18.87 -18.57
CA VAL A 29 -14.21 20.27 -18.71
C VAL A 29 -13.02 20.31 -19.65
N GLU A 30 -13.18 21.05 -20.74
CA GLU A 30 -12.15 21.28 -21.74
C GLU A 30 -10.97 22.04 -21.12
N GLY A 31 -9.76 21.45 -21.15
CA GLY A 31 -8.58 22.01 -20.50
C GLY A 31 -8.66 22.01 -18.97
N GLY A 32 -9.59 21.26 -18.39
CA GLY A 32 -9.71 21.08 -16.95
C GLY A 32 -8.54 20.27 -16.37
N ILE A 33 -8.43 20.29 -15.04
CA ILE A 33 -7.35 19.61 -14.30
C ILE A 33 -7.86 18.45 -13.43
N ALA A 34 -9.15 18.12 -13.48
CA ALA A 34 -9.67 17.00 -12.69
C ALA A 34 -9.12 15.66 -13.21
N GLN A 35 -8.71 14.78 -12.30
CA GLN A 35 -8.11 13.49 -12.64
C GLN A 35 -8.80 12.35 -11.91
N VAL A 36 -8.83 11.17 -12.54
CA VAL A 36 -9.35 9.95 -11.90
C VAL A 36 -8.29 9.45 -10.91
N ASP A 37 -8.69 9.27 -9.65
CA ASP A 37 -7.83 8.72 -8.61
C ASP A 37 -7.75 7.18 -8.64
N SER A 38 -6.99 6.60 -7.71
CA SER A 38 -6.85 5.15 -7.57
C SER A 38 -8.14 4.42 -7.16
N CYS A 39 -9.19 5.14 -6.73
CA CYS A 39 -10.52 4.61 -6.46
C CYS A 39 -11.45 4.67 -7.68
N GLY A 40 -11.00 5.24 -8.80
CA GLY A 40 -11.85 5.44 -9.97
C GLY A 40 -12.76 6.67 -9.86
N VAL A 41 -12.54 7.55 -8.87
CA VAL A 41 -13.33 8.77 -8.67
C VAL A 41 -12.59 9.94 -9.32
N CYS A 42 -13.34 10.79 -10.01
CA CYS A 42 -12.80 12.04 -10.54
C CYS A 42 -12.63 13.05 -9.40
N VAL A 43 -11.39 13.51 -9.16
CA VAL A 43 -11.02 14.38 -8.03
C VAL A 43 -10.20 15.58 -8.49
N GLY A 44 -10.14 16.61 -7.65
CA GLY A 44 -9.47 17.87 -7.96
C GLY A 44 -10.23 18.74 -8.98
N GLY A 45 -9.58 19.81 -9.46
CA GLY A 45 -10.23 20.77 -10.37
C GLY A 45 -11.49 21.38 -9.77
N THR A 46 -12.61 21.27 -10.48
CA THR A 46 -13.94 21.79 -10.09
C THR A 46 -14.82 20.78 -9.37
N THR A 47 -14.31 19.58 -9.05
CA THR A 47 -15.12 18.52 -8.42
C THR A 47 -15.40 18.78 -6.94
N ASP A 48 -14.54 19.56 -6.27
CA ASP A 48 -14.48 19.67 -4.80
C ASP A 48 -14.36 18.30 -4.09
N VAL A 49 -14.02 17.23 -4.83
CA VAL A 49 -13.80 15.89 -4.30
C VAL A 49 -12.32 15.70 -4.03
N ILE A 50 -12.02 15.18 -2.84
CA ILE A 50 -10.67 14.82 -2.41
C ILE A 50 -10.42 13.35 -2.78
N ALA A 51 -9.20 13.06 -3.27
CA ALA A 51 -8.76 11.71 -3.58
C ALA A 51 -8.95 10.77 -2.38
N CYS A 52 -9.36 9.54 -2.65
CA CYS A 52 -9.35 8.52 -1.62
C CYS A 52 -7.92 8.21 -1.18
N VAL A 53 -7.81 7.67 0.03
CA VAL A 53 -6.53 7.17 0.57
C VAL A 53 -6.54 5.64 0.56
N GLN A 54 -5.36 5.06 0.53
CA GLN A 54 -5.18 3.63 0.72
C GLN A 54 -5.27 3.29 2.21
N ASP A 55 -6.01 2.24 2.55
CA ASP A 55 -6.03 1.71 3.92
C ASP A 55 -4.85 0.76 4.19
N CYS A 56 -4.79 0.18 5.38
CA CYS A 56 -3.70 -0.73 5.77
C CYS A 56 -3.76 -2.12 5.13
N ALA A 57 -4.87 -2.48 4.47
CA ALA A 57 -5.02 -3.71 3.72
C ALA A 57 -4.66 -3.51 2.24
N ASP A 58 -3.92 -2.43 1.95
CA ASP A 58 -3.60 -1.96 0.61
C ASP A 58 -4.83 -1.67 -0.27
N SER A 59 -6.01 -1.44 0.34
CA SER A 59 -7.25 -1.18 -0.37
C SER A 59 -7.50 0.32 -0.51
N TRP A 60 -7.54 0.81 -1.75
CA TRP A 60 -7.94 2.18 -2.06
C TRP A 60 -9.40 2.43 -1.66
N GLY A 61 -9.64 3.46 -0.83
CA GLY A 61 -10.98 3.79 -0.32
C GLY A 61 -11.52 2.78 0.69
N GLY A 62 -10.67 1.89 1.21
CA GLY A 62 -11.03 0.94 2.25
C GLY A 62 -11.21 1.60 3.61
N ASN A 63 -11.90 0.90 4.52
CA ASN A 63 -12.16 1.34 5.89
C ASN A 63 -11.75 0.26 6.89
N ASN A 64 -10.70 -0.51 6.59
CA ASN A 64 -10.21 -1.53 7.51
C ASN A 64 -9.66 -0.89 8.78
N ILE A 65 -10.02 -1.48 9.92
CA ILE A 65 -9.39 -1.20 11.21
C ILE A 65 -8.27 -2.23 11.38
N CYS A 66 -7.06 -1.74 11.54
CA CYS A 66 -5.86 -2.57 11.54
C CYS A 66 -5.45 -2.91 12.96
N GLY A 67 -4.98 -4.13 13.16
CA GLY A 67 -4.42 -4.57 14.43
C GLY A 67 -4.45 -6.09 14.52
N CYS A 68 -3.94 -6.62 15.62
CA CYS A 68 -3.92 -8.06 15.82
C CYS A 68 -5.35 -8.63 15.94
N THR A 69 -5.69 -9.58 15.07
CA THR A 69 -7.00 -10.27 15.06
C THR A 69 -7.00 -11.58 15.86
N ASP A 70 -5.83 -12.04 16.33
CA ASP A 70 -5.71 -13.25 17.12
C ASP A 70 -6.01 -12.97 18.60
N TYR A 71 -7.07 -13.60 19.13
CA TYR A 71 -7.51 -13.43 20.52
C TYR A 71 -6.54 -13.99 21.57
N THR A 72 -5.56 -14.79 21.16
CA THR A 72 -4.51 -15.34 22.03
C THR A 72 -3.29 -14.42 22.16
N ALA A 73 -3.17 -13.39 21.31
CA ALA A 73 -2.10 -12.42 21.38
C ALA A 73 -2.33 -11.39 22.49
N SER A 74 -1.23 -10.91 23.08
CA SER A 74 -1.26 -9.93 24.17
C SER A 74 -1.79 -8.55 23.76
N ASN A 75 -1.77 -8.24 22.47
CA ASN A 75 -2.25 -6.98 21.88
C ASN A 75 -3.43 -7.20 20.92
N TYR A 76 -4.23 -8.25 21.15
CA TYR A 76 -5.49 -8.47 20.43
C TYR A 76 -6.36 -7.20 20.42
N ASN A 77 -6.83 -6.81 19.24
CA ASN A 77 -7.77 -5.71 19.06
C ASN A 77 -9.11 -6.25 18.51
N PRO A 78 -10.19 -6.26 19.32
CA PRO A 78 -11.49 -6.77 18.86
C PRO A 78 -12.15 -5.93 17.77
N GLU A 79 -11.75 -4.66 17.63
CA GLU A 79 -12.25 -3.79 16.56
C GLU A 79 -11.47 -3.99 15.24
N ALA A 80 -10.35 -4.72 15.26
CA ALA A 80 -9.56 -4.95 14.05
C ALA A 80 -10.33 -5.84 13.06
N THR A 81 -10.51 -5.33 11.84
CA THR A 81 -11.10 -6.05 10.71
C THR A 81 -10.04 -6.62 9.77
N TYR A 82 -8.78 -6.24 9.95
CA TYR A 82 -7.64 -6.71 9.16
C TYR A 82 -6.40 -6.89 10.02
N ASP A 83 -5.77 -8.06 9.92
CA ASP A 83 -4.54 -8.36 10.67
C ASP A 83 -3.34 -7.66 10.03
N ASP A 84 -2.71 -6.77 10.80
CA ASP A 84 -1.52 -6.03 10.37
C ASP A 84 -0.21 -6.76 10.73
N SER A 85 -0.30 -8.03 11.15
CA SER A 85 0.85 -8.84 11.58
C SER A 85 1.59 -8.25 12.79
N SER A 86 0.96 -7.36 13.56
CA SER A 86 1.54 -6.81 14.80
C SER A 86 1.33 -7.71 16.02
N CYS A 87 0.68 -8.87 15.88
CA CYS A 87 0.36 -9.76 17.00
C CYS A 87 1.60 -10.11 17.85
N LEU A 88 1.50 -9.79 19.14
CA LEU A 88 2.51 -10.06 20.16
C LEU A 88 2.14 -11.34 20.88
N PHE A 89 2.74 -12.44 20.45
CA PHE A 89 2.68 -13.70 21.16
C PHE A 89 3.81 -13.73 22.19
N HIS A 90 3.44 -13.80 23.47
CA HIS A 90 4.44 -14.01 24.51
C HIS A 90 4.93 -15.44 24.43
N PHE A 91 6.06 -15.67 23.74
CA PHE A 91 6.81 -16.89 23.97
C PHE A 91 7.61 -16.71 25.26
N SER A 92 7.59 -17.76 26.04
CA SER A 92 8.18 -17.82 27.37
C SER A 92 9.23 -18.92 27.30
N LEU A 93 10.50 -18.56 27.47
CA LEU A 93 11.59 -19.55 27.53
C LEU A 93 11.82 -19.92 28.98
N ILE A 94 12.14 -21.19 29.24
CA ILE A 94 12.62 -21.60 30.56
C ILE A 94 14.13 -21.43 30.56
N ASP A 95 14.66 -20.69 31.53
CA ASP A 95 16.10 -20.59 31.72
C ASP A 95 16.65 -21.93 32.25
N LEU A 96 17.33 -22.69 31.40
CA LEU A 96 17.97 -23.94 31.82
C LEU A 96 19.43 -23.75 32.25
N ASN A 97 19.93 -22.52 32.34
CA ASN A 97 21.29 -22.26 32.79
C ASN A 97 21.35 -22.26 34.33
N PRO A 98 22.01 -23.24 34.98
CA PRO A 98 22.11 -23.33 36.43
C PRO A 98 22.96 -22.21 37.07
N ASN A 99 23.74 -21.49 36.26
CA ASN A 99 24.56 -20.37 36.72
C ASN A 99 23.88 -19.01 36.51
N SER A 100 22.64 -19.00 36.02
CA SER A 100 21.85 -17.79 35.82
C SER A 100 21.07 -17.44 37.08
N SER A 101 20.95 -16.14 37.37
CA SER A 101 20.05 -15.65 38.44
C SER A 101 18.57 -15.94 38.16
N THR A 102 18.22 -16.22 36.90
CA THR A 102 16.87 -16.57 36.46
C THR A 102 16.69 -18.07 36.21
N SER A 103 17.62 -18.92 36.66
CA SER A 103 17.55 -20.38 36.48
C SER A 103 16.19 -20.95 36.88
N GLU A 104 15.65 -21.82 36.02
CA GLU A 104 14.34 -22.47 36.12
C GLU A 104 13.14 -21.53 36.08
N GLN A 105 13.34 -20.23 35.83
CA GLN A 105 12.26 -19.26 35.68
C GLN A 105 11.82 -19.15 34.22
N THR A 106 10.57 -18.74 34.05
CA THR A 106 10.02 -18.37 32.76
C THR A 106 10.44 -16.95 32.43
N ILE A 107 11.22 -16.76 31.37
CA ILE A 107 11.72 -15.47 30.92
C ILE A 107 11.05 -15.07 29.60
N GLY A 108 10.61 -13.81 29.56
CA GLY A 108 9.99 -13.17 28.40
C GLY A 108 10.96 -12.28 27.63
N PRO A 109 10.55 -11.77 26.44
CA PRO A 109 11.35 -10.84 25.65
C PRO A 109 11.78 -9.56 26.41
N ALA A 110 11.00 -9.14 27.41
CA ALA A 110 11.28 -7.96 28.22
C ALA A 110 12.37 -8.16 29.29
N ASP A 111 12.73 -9.41 29.59
CA ASP A 111 13.71 -9.74 30.63
C ASP A 111 15.15 -9.77 30.09
N PHE A 112 15.34 -9.64 28.78
CA PHE A 112 16.66 -9.57 28.16
C PHE A 112 17.16 -8.13 28.12
N LEU A 113 18.12 -7.82 29.00
CA LEU A 113 18.88 -6.56 28.97
C LEU A 113 20.04 -6.59 27.93
N GLY A 114 20.06 -7.55 27.00
CA GLY A 114 21.13 -7.72 26.00
C GLY A 114 20.80 -8.71 24.86
N ASP A 115 21.79 -9.03 24.03
CA ASP A 115 21.64 -9.94 22.88
C ASP A 115 21.36 -11.39 23.32
N VAL A 116 20.28 -11.97 22.81
CA VAL A 116 19.87 -13.35 23.13
C VAL A 116 20.56 -14.34 22.20
N CYS A 117 21.49 -15.13 22.72
CA CYS A 117 22.04 -16.28 22.00
C CYS A 117 21.21 -17.54 22.27
N ILE A 118 20.34 -17.91 21.32
CA ILE A 118 19.61 -19.18 21.37
C ILE A 118 20.55 -20.30 20.90
N VAL A 119 20.98 -21.17 21.81
CA VAL A 119 21.78 -22.36 21.47
C VAL A 119 20.85 -23.56 21.35
N PHE A 120 20.63 -24.03 20.11
CA PHE A 120 19.92 -25.28 19.87
C PHE A 120 20.89 -26.45 20.04
N PHE A 121 20.68 -27.27 21.08
CA PHE A 121 21.27 -28.61 21.12
C PHE A 121 20.36 -29.52 20.31
N GLY A 122 20.70 -29.73 19.04
CA GLY A 122 20.10 -30.81 18.26
C GLY A 122 20.43 -32.14 18.94
N HIS A 123 19.41 -32.88 19.38
CA HIS A 123 19.60 -34.29 19.70
C HIS A 123 19.59 -35.04 18.38
N GLU A 124 20.77 -35.41 17.88
CA GLU A 124 20.83 -36.40 16.80
C GLU A 124 20.34 -37.74 17.37
N SER A 125 19.23 -38.22 16.82
CA SER A 125 18.64 -39.53 17.11
C SER A 125 19.50 -40.67 16.58
#